data_AF-A0A7Y5MZH8-F1
#
_entry.id   AF-A0A7Y5MZH8-F1
#
_cell.length_a   1.000
_cell.length_b   1.000
_cell.length_c   1.000
_cell.angle_alpha   90.00
_cell.angle_beta   90.00
_cell.angle_gamma   90.00
#
_symmetry.space_group_name_H-M   'P 1'
#
loop_
_entity.id
_entity.type
_entity.pdbx_description
1 polymer ?
#
loop_
_entity_poly.entity_id
_entity_poly.type
_entity_poly.pdbx_seq_one_letter_code
_entity_poly.pdbx_strand_id
1 'polypeptide(L)'
;EQLEKRHGKRFTLVNARFAKPLDEAALGPIIEKAPVVFTVEEHVRHGGFGSIVLEFCNKSLLDANKLVILAIDDKFIDHGQRVQVLEDVNLHPAGILRSIELRLGLGSDEAHANAPAKAVRVG
;
A
#
# COMPACT_ATOMS: atom_id res chain seq x y z
N GLU A 1 -15.77 1.42 -2.90
CA GLU A 1 -16.78 2.05 -3.77
C GLU A 1 -16.23 2.55 -5.11
N GLN A 2 -15.25 3.48 -5.15
CA GLN A 2 -14.75 4.04 -6.42
C GLN A 2 -14.20 2.97 -7.41
N LEU A 3 -13.40 2.02 -6.92
CA LEU A 3 -12.86 0.91 -7.73
C LEU A 3 -13.95 0.00 -8.33
N GLU A 4 -15.04 -0.21 -7.59
CA GLU A 4 -16.16 -1.02 -8.06
C GLU A 4 -16.93 -0.28 -9.15
N LYS A 5 -17.21 1.00 -8.96
CA LYS A 5 -17.91 1.83 -9.96
C LYS A 5 -17.11 2.00 -11.25
N ARG A 6 -15.79 2.14 -11.17
CA ARG A 6 -14.92 2.40 -12.34
C ARG A 6 -14.52 1.13 -13.08
N HIS A 7 -14.23 0.05 -12.34
CA HIS A 7 -13.56 -1.14 -12.89
C HIS A 7 -14.27 -2.45 -12.57
N GLY A 8 -15.41 -2.42 -11.88
CA GLY A 8 -16.13 -3.63 -11.44
C GLY A 8 -15.34 -4.47 -10.42
N LYS A 9 -14.33 -3.89 -9.76
CA LYS A 9 -13.46 -4.60 -8.80
C LYS A 9 -13.92 -4.37 -7.36
N ARG A 10 -14.15 -5.46 -6.64
CA ARG A 10 -14.44 -5.44 -5.20
C ARG A 10 -13.20 -5.77 -4.39
N PHE A 11 -13.08 -5.15 -3.24
CA PHE A 11 -11.97 -5.32 -2.30
C PHE A 11 -12.53 -5.65 -0.92
N THR A 12 -11.80 -6.50 -0.21
CA THR A 12 -12.00 -6.68 1.23
C THR A 12 -11.25 -5.57 1.96
N LEU A 13 -11.95 -4.80 2.80
CA LEU A 13 -11.33 -3.82 3.68
C LEU A 13 -11.17 -4.43 5.07
N VAL A 14 -9.94 -4.48 5.56
CA VAL A 14 -9.62 -5.00 6.89
C VAL A 14 -9.07 -3.86 7.72
N ASN A 15 -9.70 -3.59 8.87
CA ASN A 15 -9.10 -2.74 9.89
C ASN A 15 -8.24 -3.64 10.79
N ALA A 16 -6.92 -3.57 10.61
CA ALA A 16 -5.97 -4.41 11.35
C ALA A 16 -5.87 -4.05 12.84
N ARG A 17 -6.43 -2.91 13.29
CA ARG A 17 -6.48 -2.35 14.66
C ARG A 17 -5.14 -2.17 15.38
N PHE A 18 -4.29 -3.18 15.38
CA PHE A 18 -2.99 -3.25 16.03
C PHE A 18 -1.93 -3.73 15.04
N ALA A 19 -0.84 -2.97 14.91
CA ALA A 19 0.35 -3.46 14.21
C ALA A 19 1.11 -4.50 15.06
N LYS A 20 1.06 -4.36 16.40
CA LYS A 20 1.67 -5.28 17.36
C LYS A 20 0.78 -5.43 18.61
N PRO A 21 0.51 -6.67 19.09
CA PRO A 21 0.74 -7.91 18.34
C PRO A 21 -0.09 -7.93 17.06
N LEU A 22 0.43 -8.53 16.00
CA LEU A 22 -0.28 -8.69 14.74
C LEU A 22 -1.37 -9.76 14.91
N ASP A 23 -2.58 -9.50 14.41
CA ASP A 23 -3.64 -10.50 14.36
C ASP A 23 -3.39 -11.49 13.21
N GLU A 24 -2.41 -12.38 13.41
CA GLU A 24 -1.98 -13.38 12.45
C GLU A 24 -3.14 -14.30 12.02
N ALA A 25 -4.05 -14.62 12.94
CA ALA A 25 -5.20 -15.49 12.69
C ALA A 25 -6.24 -14.84 11.76
N ALA A 26 -6.48 -13.53 11.92
CA ALA A 26 -7.35 -12.79 11.02
C ALA A 26 -6.70 -12.53 9.65
N LEU A 27 -5.41 -12.18 9.61
CA LEU A 27 -4.73 -11.74 8.40
C LEU A 27 -4.26 -12.89 7.51
N GLY A 28 -3.79 -14.00 8.08
CA GLY A 28 -3.25 -15.14 7.33
C GLY A 28 -4.17 -15.65 6.21
N PRO A 29 -5.43 -16.04 6.52
CA PRO A 29 -6.36 -16.55 5.50
C PRO A 29 -6.74 -15.51 4.43
N ILE A 30 -6.72 -14.23 4.78
CA ILE A 30 -7.03 -13.13 3.84
C ILE A 30 -5.86 -12.96 2.88
N ILE A 31 -4.64 -12.89 3.42
CA ILE A 31 -3.43 -12.75 2.62
C ILE A 31 -3.31 -13.96 1.69
N GLU A 32 -3.42 -15.18 2.21
CA GLU A 32 -3.33 -16.43 1.44
C GLU A 32 -4.23 -16.42 0.19
N LYS A 33 -5.51 -16.07 0.35
CA LYS A 33 -6.51 -16.10 -0.72
C LYS A 33 -6.47 -14.91 -1.67
N ALA A 34 -5.99 -13.76 -1.20
CA ALA A 34 -5.99 -12.55 -2.00
C ALA A 34 -4.94 -12.63 -3.12
N PRO A 35 -5.26 -12.23 -4.36
CA PRO A 35 -4.29 -12.17 -5.45
C PRO A 35 -3.32 -10.98 -5.30
N VAL A 36 -3.73 -9.95 -4.55
CA VAL A 36 -2.93 -8.78 -4.20
C VAL A 36 -3.41 -8.26 -2.84
N VAL A 37 -2.49 -7.77 -2.03
CA VAL A 37 -2.77 -7.18 -0.72
C VAL A 37 -2.12 -5.80 -0.67
N PHE A 38 -2.88 -4.80 -0.23
CA PHE A 38 -2.37 -3.47 0.02
C PHE A 38 -2.39 -3.21 1.53
N THR A 39 -1.24 -2.87 2.11
CA THR A 39 -1.22 -2.26 3.45
C THR A 39 -1.24 -0.75 3.29
N VAL A 40 -1.98 -0.07 4.15
CA VAL A 40 -2.08 1.39 4.15
C VAL A 40 -1.82 1.89 5.56
N GLU A 41 -0.83 2.75 5.71
CA GLU A 41 -0.43 3.30 7.01
C GLU A 41 0.11 4.71 6.87
N GLU A 42 -0.19 5.56 7.85
CA GLU A 42 0.44 6.88 8.02
C GLU A 42 1.63 6.74 8.98
N HIS A 43 2.58 5.92 8.57
CA HIS A 43 3.84 5.68 9.26
C HIS A 43 4.93 5.50 8.22
N VAL A 44 6.19 5.59 8.64
CA VAL A 44 7.33 5.29 7.78
C VAL A 44 7.28 3.82 7.36
N ARG A 45 7.51 3.57 6.07
CA ARG A 45 7.54 2.25 5.45
C ARG A 45 8.45 1.29 6.20
N HIS A 46 9.67 1.74 6.52
CA HIS A 46 10.68 0.93 7.19
C HIS A 46 10.28 0.68 8.65
N GLY A 47 10.07 -0.59 9.00
CA GLY A 47 9.66 -0.99 10.35
C GLY A 47 8.18 -0.70 10.67
N GLY A 48 7.41 -0.21 9.71
CA GLY A 48 5.97 0.02 9.84
C GLY A 48 5.14 -1.26 9.80
N PHE A 49 3.82 -1.09 9.81
CA PHE A 49 2.82 -2.15 9.68
C PHE A 49 3.07 -3.03 8.45
N GLY A 50 3.31 -2.42 7.28
CA GLY A 50 3.60 -3.16 6.05
C GLY A 50 4.83 -4.06 6.18
N SER A 51 5.92 -3.57 6.80
CA SER A 51 7.10 -4.38 7.10
C SER A 51 6.78 -5.54 8.04
N ILE A 52 5.98 -5.31 9.08
CA ILE A 52 5.55 -6.36 10.02
C ILE A 52 4.72 -7.44 9.29
N VAL A 53 3.84 -7.05 8.36
CA VAL A 53 3.08 -8.02 7.57
C VAL A 53 3.98 -8.79 6.60
N LEU A 54 5.00 -8.17 6.02
CA LEU A 54 6.02 -8.89 5.22
C LEU A 54 6.79 -9.92 6.05
N GLU A 55 7.21 -9.56 7.26
CA GLU A 55 7.86 -10.48 8.21
C GLU A 55 6.92 -11.66 8.54
N PHE A 56 5.64 -11.38 8.79
CA PHE A 56 4.63 -12.41 8.99
C PHE A 56 4.48 -13.33 7.78
N CYS A 57 4.42 -12.78 6.56
CA CYS A 57 4.33 -13.59 5.34
C CYS A 57 5.53 -14.52 5.20
N ASN A 58 6.74 -14.02 5.44
CA ASN A 58 7.94 -14.84 5.41
C ASN A 58 7.92 -15.96 6.47
N LYS A 59 7.55 -15.62 7.71
CA LYS A 59 7.42 -16.58 8.82
C LYS A 59 6.39 -17.69 8.52
N SER A 60 5.29 -17.33 7.87
CA SER A 60 4.16 -18.23 7.60
C SER A 60 4.15 -18.85 6.20
N LEU A 61 5.23 -18.68 5.42
CA LEU A 61 5.36 -19.19 4.04
C LEU A 61 4.25 -18.70 3.10
N LEU A 62 3.75 -17.48 3.32
CA LEU A 62 2.81 -16.81 2.43
C LEU A 62 3.58 -16.05 1.35
N ASP A 63 3.07 -16.06 0.12
CA ASP A 63 3.66 -15.28 -0.97
C ASP A 63 3.66 -13.78 -0.63
N ALA A 64 4.84 -13.22 -0.39
CA ALA A 64 5.01 -11.81 -0.07
C ALA A 64 5.02 -10.91 -1.33
N ASN A 65 5.18 -11.45 -2.53
CA ASN A 65 5.27 -10.67 -3.78
C ASN A 65 3.94 -9.99 -4.16
N LYS A 66 2.84 -10.46 -3.56
CA LYS A 66 1.51 -9.87 -3.71
C LYS A 66 1.26 -8.69 -2.76
N LEU A 67 2.14 -8.42 -1.81
CA LEU A 67 2.00 -7.26 -0.93
C LEU A 67 2.52 -5.99 -1.59
N VAL A 68 1.75 -4.92 -1.43
CA VAL A 68 2.13 -3.55 -1.78
C VAL A 68 1.93 -2.67 -0.56
N ILE A 69 3.00 -2.01 -0.12
CA ILE A 69 2.97 -1.14 1.06
C ILE A 69 2.75 0.30 0.61
N LEU A 70 1.62 0.89 1.02
CA LEU A 70 1.32 2.31 0.88
C LEU A 70 1.60 2.97 2.23
N ALA A 71 2.76 3.61 2.33
CA ALA A 71 3.31 4.19 3.55
C ALA A 71 4.16 5.41 3.22
N ILE A 72 4.58 6.15 4.24
CA ILE A 72 5.48 7.28 4.09
C ILE A 72 6.89 6.74 3.81
N ASP A 73 7.57 7.25 2.78
CA ASP A 73 8.96 6.87 2.54
C ASP A 73 9.88 7.45 3.62
N ASP A 74 11.07 6.87 3.77
CA ASP A 74 12.06 7.30 4.77
C ASP A 74 12.71 8.63 4.38
N LYS A 75 11.95 9.71 4.53
CA LYS A 75 12.32 11.09 4.24
C LYS A 75 11.65 12.04 5.21
N PHE A 76 12.28 13.20 5.42
CA PHE A 76 11.64 14.28 6.16
C PHE A 76 10.37 14.77 5.44
N ILE A 77 9.34 15.01 6.23
CA ILE A 77 8.07 15.57 5.78
C ILE A 77 7.94 16.96 6.38
N ASP A 78 7.69 17.94 5.52
CA ASP A 78 7.53 19.32 5.96
C ASP A 78 6.27 19.51 6.81
N HIS A 79 6.30 20.51 7.69
CA HIS A 79 5.14 20.86 8.49
C HIS A 79 4.05 21.49 7.60
N GLY A 80 2.82 21.04 7.77
CA GLY A 80 1.67 21.55 7.02
C GLY A 80 0.36 21.07 7.61
N GLN A 81 -0.74 21.45 6.99
CA GLN A 81 -2.04 20.86 7.34
C GLN A 81 -2.03 19.38 6.99
N ARG A 82 -2.68 18.55 7.81
CA ARG A 82 -2.74 17.09 7.62
C ARG A 82 -3.15 16.69 6.20
N VAL A 83 -4.11 17.40 5.60
CA VAL A 83 -4.57 17.15 4.23
C VAL A 83 -3.43 17.32 3.22
N GLN A 84 -2.67 18.42 3.34
CA GLN A 84 -1.54 18.71 2.46
C GLN A 84 -0.42 17.66 2.62
N VAL A 85 -0.10 17.31 3.87
CA VAL A 85 0.88 16.26 4.16
C VAL A 85 0.48 14.93 3.52
N LEU A 86 -0.79 14.53 3.61
CA LEU A 86 -1.30 13.30 3.00
C LEU A 86 -1.33 13.35 1.46
N GLU A 87 -1.48 14.54 0.88
CA GLU A 87 -1.33 14.77 -0.56
C GLU A 87 0.13 14.57 -0.99
N ASP A 88 1.07 15.19 -0.28
CA ASP A 88 2.51 15.15 -0.56
C ASP A 88 3.12 13.75 -0.45
N VAL A 89 2.57 12.91 0.45
CA VAL A 89 2.98 11.50 0.61
C VAL A 89 2.06 10.51 -0.12
N ASN A 90 1.11 11.01 -0.92
CA ASN A 90 0.21 10.21 -1.75
C ASN A 90 -0.69 9.22 -0.97
N LEU A 91 -0.98 9.50 0.31
CA LEU A 91 -1.85 8.70 1.20
C LEU A 91 -3.28 9.25 1.34
N HIS A 92 -3.63 10.27 0.57
CA HIS A 92 -5.01 10.72 0.41
C HIS A 92 -5.83 9.78 -0.52
N PRO A 93 -7.17 9.85 -0.53
CA PRO A 93 -8.01 8.89 -1.25
C PRO A 93 -7.70 8.70 -2.74
N ALA A 94 -7.39 9.79 -3.46
CA ALA A 94 -7.06 9.71 -4.89
C ALA A 94 -5.67 9.10 -5.13
N GLY A 95 -4.70 9.36 -4.26
CA GLY A 95 -3.37 8.76 -4.31
C GLY A 95 -3.38 7.25 -4.06
N ILE A 96 -4.16 6.80 -3.06
CA ILE A 96 -4.38 5.36 -2.80
C ILE A 96 -5.04 4.69 -4.00
N LEU A 97 -6.10 5.30 -4.55
CA LEU A 97 -6.79 4.77 -5.73
C LEU A 97 -5.83 4.60 -6.91
N ARG A 98 -5.05 5.63 -7.22
CA ARG A 98 -4.04 5.60 -8.30
C ARG A 98 -3.02 4.49 -8.09
N SER A 99 -2.56 4.30 -6.86
CA SER A 99 -1.58 3.26 -6.52
C SER A 99 -2.14 1.86 -6.77
N ILE A 100 -3.42 1.65 -6.44
CA ILE A 100 -4.13 0.40 -6.70
C ILE A 100 -4.31 0.19 -8.21
N GLU A 101 -4.76 1.21 -8.94
CA GLU A 101 -4.97 1.14 -10.39
C GLU A 101 -3.67 0.83 -11.13
N LEU A 102 -2.57 1.49 -10.77
CA LEU A 102 -1.25 1.24 -11.36
C LEU A 102 -0.79 -0.20 -11.11
N ARG A 103 -0.90 -0.70 -9.87
CA ARG A 103 -0.48 -2.07 -9.53
C ARG A 103 -1.28 -3.13 -10.29
N LEU A 104 -2.56 -2.85 -10.55
CA LEU A 104 -3.48 -3.76 -11.23
C LEU A 104 -3.52 -3.59 -12.75
N GLY A 105 -2.79 -2.62 -13.31
CA GLY A 105 -2.84 -2.32 -14.74
C GLY A 105 -4.21 -1.79 -15.21
N LEU A 106 -4.91 -1.04 -14.34
CA LEU A 106 -6.25 -0.48 -14.59
C LEU A 106 -6.23 1.01 -14.98
N GLY A 107 -5.05 1.64 -15.06
CA GLY A 107 -4.91 3.04 -15.46
C GLY A 107 -5.02 3.23 -16.97
N SER A 108 -5.63 4.33 -17.44
CA SER A 108 -5.50 4.76 -18.83
C SER A 108 -4.06 5.20 -19.14
N ASP A 109 -3.64 5.01 -20.40
CA ASP A 109 -2.26 5.18 -20.87
C ASP A 109 -1.62 6.55 -20.56
N GLU A 110 -2.40 7.60 -20.28
CA GLU A 110 -1.88 8.95 -19.98
C GLU A 110 -1.15 9.06 -18.63
N ALA A 111 -1.40 8.16 -17.66
CA ALA A 111 -0.79 8.24 -16.33
C ALA A 111 0.63 7.66 -16.23
N HIS A 112 1.07 6.88 -17.23
CA HIS A 112 2.42 6.29 -17.26
C HIS A 112 3.51 7.34 -17.55
N ALA A 113 3.15 8.52 -18.07
CA ALA A 113 4.11 9.55 -18.48
C ALA A 113 4.71 10.39 -17.33
N ASN A 114 4.21 10.26 -16.09
CA ASN A 114 4.60 11.16 -15.00
C ASN A 114 4.98 10.47 -13.67
N ALA A 115 5.30 9.18 -13.69
CA ALA A 115 6.01 8.58 -12.56
C ALA A 115 7.48 9.03 -12.62
N PRO A 116 8.05 9.68 -11.59
CA PRO A 116 9.48 9.93 -11.58
C PRO A 116 10.19 8.58 -11.48
N ALA A 117 10.71 8.10 -12.61
CA ALA A 117 11.71 7.05 -12.63
C ALA A 117 12.99 7.64 -11.99
N LYS A 118 13.10 7.61 -10.66
CA LYS A 118 14.41 7.73 -10.02
C LYS A 118 15.14 6.43 -10.26
N ALA A 119 15.90 6.40 -11.35
CA ALA A 119 16.94 5.42 -11.58
C ALA A 119 17.84 5.37 -10.35
N VAL A 120 17.80 4.27 -9.60
CA VAL A 120 18.82 3.96 -8.61
C VAL A 120 20.07 3.61 -9.40
N ARG A 121 21.01 4.56 -9.50
CA ARG A 121 22.39 4.23 -9.84
C ARG A 121 22.98 3.53 -8.63
N VAL A 122 23.15 2.22 -8.74
CA VAL A 122 24.02 1.46 -7.86
C VAL A 122 25.44 1.86 -8.21
N GLY A 123 26.12 2.51 -7.26
CA GLY A 123 27.57 2.69 -7.25
C GLY A 123 28.21 1.62 -6.38
#